data_AF-A0A1S8BGB2-F1
#
_entry.id   AF-A0A1S8BGB2-F1
#
_cell.length_a   1.000
_cell.length_b   1.000
_cell.length_c   1.000
_cell.angle_alpha   90.00
_cell.angle_beta   90.00
_cell.angle_gamma   90.00
#
_symmetry.space_group_name_H-M   'P 1'
#
loop_
_entity.id
_entity.type
_entity.pdbx_description
1 polymer ?
#
loop_
_entity_poly.entity_id
_entity_poly.type
_entity_poly.pdbx_seq_one_letter_code
_entity_poly.pdbx_strand_id
1 'polypeptide(L)'
;MEVKELSVPIKKGLNTGSKIKYSGVGNQGPDGVPQDVWFIVKDKPHALFQRNGSHLHTTIEISLAESIVGWRKEVRTICGRVLKVKGPRNTTDMWTTTFPDFGLPRSSDPSKRGDLIVEVDIKGPDHPGVA
;
A
#
# COMPACT_ATOMS: atom_id res chain seq x y z
N MET A 1 -31.98 -6.42 20.45
CA MET A 1 -30.63 -6.54 19.85
C MET A 1 -29.67 -5.89 20.82
N GLU A 2 -28.74 -6.66 21.37
CA GLU A 2 -27.68 -6.11 22.21
C GLU A 2 -26.56 -5.63 21.29
N VAL A 3 -26.13 -4.37 21.44
CA VAL A 3 -25.03 -3.80 20.68
C VAL A 3 -23.78 -3.87 21.55
N LYS A 4 -22.75 -4.54 21.07
CA LYS A 4 -21.48 -4.71 21.80
C LYS A 4 -20.37 -4.02 21.03
N GLU A 5 -19.70 -3.07 21.68
CA GLU A 5 -18.55 -2.38 21.10
C GLU A 5 -17.29 -3.23 21.27
N LEU A 6 -16.57 -3.47 20.17
CA LEU A 6 -15.32 -4.22 20.16
C LEU A 6 -14.19 -3.31 19.66
N SER A 7 -13.20 -3.08 20.50
CA SER A 7 -11.99 -2.35 20.11
C SER A 7 -10.99 -3.30 19.46
N VAL A 8 -10.70 -3.08 18.18
CA VAL A 8 -9.79 -3.90 17.36
C VAL A 8 -8.44 -3.19 17.20
N PRO A 9 -7.39 -3.59 17.95
CA PRO A 9 -6.09 -2.94 17.85
C PRO A 9 -5.38 -3.29 16.54
N ILE A 10 -5.24 -2.32 15.64
CA ILE A 10 -4.48 -2.46 14.40
C ILE A 10 -3.02 -2.11 14.66
N LYS A 11 -2.18 -3.15 14.75
CA LYS A 11 -0.72 -2.97 14.90
C LYS A 11 -0.10 -2.42 13.62
N LYS A 12 0.99 -1.67 13.75
CA LYS A 12 1.78 -1.18 12.62
C LYS A 12 2.25 -2.35 11.76
N GLY A 13 2.09 -2.22 10.44
CA GLY A 13 2.56 -3.24 9.50
C GLY A 13 1.69 -4.49 9.40
N LEU A 14 0.52 -4.52 10.06
CA LEU A 14 -0.38 -5.67 10.00
C LEU A 14 -0.72 -6.02 8.55
N ASN A 15 -0.49 -7.27 8.17
CA ASN A 15 -0.67 -7.73 6.79
C ASN A 15 -2.15 -7.94 6.46
N THR A 16 -2.49 -7.80 5.18
CA THR A 16 -3.80 -8.23 4.69
C THR A 16 -3.99 -9.72 4.91
N GLY A 17 -5.20 -10.12 5.28
CA GLY A 17 -5.55 -11.48 5.66
C GLY A 17 -5.30 -11.82 7.13
N SER A 18 -4.68 -10.94 7.91
CA SER A 18 -4.53 -11.14 9.37
C SER A 18 -5.90 -11.33 10.02
N LYS A 19 -5.99 -12.34 10.88
CA LYS A 19 -7.22 -12.72 11.57
C LYS A 19 -7.14 -12.33 13.05
N ILE A 20 -8.15 -11.61 13.53
CA ILE A 20 -8.28 -11.24 14.95
C ILE A 20 -9.54 -11.92 15.48
N LYS A 21 -9.36 -12.80 16.47
CA LYS A 21 -10.43 -13.61 17.07
C LYS A 21 -10.97 -12.92 18.32
N TYR A 22 -12.29 -12.83 18.42
CA TYR A 22 -13.00 -12.53 19.65
C TYR A 22 -13.88 -13.71 20.02
N SER A 23 -13.56 -14.35 21.14
CA SER A 23 -14.30 -15.53 21.58
C SER A 23 -15.56 -15.14 22.33
N GLY A 24 -16.66 -15.83 22.06
CA GLY A 24 -17.90 -15.67 22.83
C GLY A 24 -18.57 -14.29 22.74
N VAL A 25 -18.35 -13.57 21.64
CA VAL A 25 -19.00 -12.25 21.37
C VAL A 25 -20.02 -12.31 20.25
N GLY A 26 -20.17 -13.47 19.62
CA GLY A 26 -21.19 -13.72 18.60
C GLY A 26 -22.54 -14.07 19.20
N ASN A 27 -23.47 -14.46 18.34
CA ASN A 27 -24.81 -14.85 18.75
C ASN A 27 -24.77 -16.07 19.68
N GLN A 28 -25.69 -16.11 20.63
CA GLN A 28 -25.86 -17.24 21.52
C GLN A 28 -26.43 -18.42 20.73
N GLY A 29 -25.73 -19.55 20.72
CA GLY A 29 -26.22 -20.78 20.10
C GLY A 29 -27.34 -21.45 20.92
N PRO A 30 -27.99 -22.49 20.38
CA PRO A 30 -29.05 -23.25 21.08
C PRO A 30 -28.59 -23.82 22.43
N ASP A 31 -27.30 -24.17 22.53
CA ASP A 31 -26.67 -24.74 23.72
C ASP A 31 -26.27 -23.67 24.76
N GLY A 32 -26.62 -22.40 24.54
CA GLY A 32 -26.29 -21.28 25.43
C GLY A 32 -24.86 -20.76 25.30
N VAL A 33 -23.98 -21.42 24.54
CA VAL A 33 -22.61 -20.97 24.28
C VAL A 33 -22.58 -19.91 23.18
N PRO A 34 -22.02 -18.70 23.43
CA PRO A 34 -21.90 -17.68 22.40
C PRO A 34 -20.82 -18.02 21.36
N GLN A 35 -21.08 -17.68 20.10
CA GLN A 35 -20.16 -17.95 18.99
C GLN A 35 -18.94 -17.03 18.97
N ASP A 36 -17.92 -17.42 18.21
CA ASP A 36 -16.72 -16.63 17.99
C ASP A 36 -16.87 -15.71 16.77
N VAL A 37 -16.26 -14.53 16.82
CA VAL A 37 -16.21 -13.58 15.70
C VAL A 37 -14.76 -13.43 15.23
N TRP A 38 -14.58 -13.53 13.91
CA TRP A 38 -13.29 -13.33 13.27
C TRP A 38 -13.30 -12.03 12.46
N PHE A 39 -12.39 -11.12 12.77
CA PHE A 39 -12.10 -9.97 11.93
C PHE A 39 -10.95 -10.30 10.99
N ILE A 40 -11.15 -10.06 9.70
CA ILE A 40 -10.13 -10.25 8.67
C ILE A 40 -9.72 -8.87 8.15
N VAL A 41 -8.44 -8.54 8.29
CA VAL A 41 -7.90 -7.27 7.84
C VAL A 41 -7.78 -7.26 6.32
N LYS A 42 -8.25 -6.20 5.68
CA LYS A 42 -8.09 -5.96 4.24
C LYS A 42 -7.55 -4.55 4.01
N ASP A 43 -6.65 -4.43 3.04
CA ASP A 43 -6.21 -3.12 2.59
C ASP A 43 -7.35 -2.40 1.84
N LYS A 44 -7.51 -1.11 2.15
CA LYS A 44 -8.38 -0.23 1.37
C LYS A 44 -7.59 0.29 0.17
N PRO A 45 -8.17 0.31 -1.05
CA PRO A 45 -7.53 0.93 -2.20
C PRO A 45 -7.11 2.38 -1.89
N HIS A 46 -5.88 2.72 -2.28
CA HIS A 46 -5.32 4.05 -2.09
C HIS A 46 -4.98 4.66 -3.46
N ALA A 47 -5.27 5.95 -3.64
CA ALA A 47 -5.16 6.60 -4.94
C ALA A 47 -3.74 6.62 -5.53
N LEU A 48 -2.71 6.65 -4.66
CA LEU A 48 -1.31 6.77 -5.07
C LEU A 48 -0.48 5.51 -4.82
N PHE A 49 -0.97 4.58 -4.01
CA PHE A 49 -0.14 3.49 -3.49
C PHE A 49 -0.86 2.17 -3.59
N GLN A 50 -0.16 1.19 -4.15
CA GLN A 50 -0.55 -0.20 -4.07
C GLN A 50 0.36 -0.92 -3.09
N ARG A 51 -0.23 -1.61 -2.11
CA ARG A 51 0.53 -2.36 -1.12
C ARG A 51 0.85 -3.75 -1.64
N ASN A 52 2.11 -4.15 -1.54
CA ASN A 52 2.56 -5.52 -1.76
C ASN A 52 3.36 -6.00 -0.53
N GLY A 53 2.68 -6.70 0.39
CA GLY A 53 3.27 -7.10 1.66
C GLY A 53 3.68 -5.89 2.51
N SER A 54 4.99 -5.71 2.73
CA SER A 54 5.54 -4.52 3.41
C SER A 54 6.04 -3.44 2.43
N HIS A 55 6.05 -3.73 1.14
CA HIS A 55 6.47 -2.79 0.10
C HIS A 55 5.27 -1.98 -0.41
N LEU A 56 5.55 -0.81 -0.97
CA LEU A 56 4.58 0.04 -1.64
C LEU A 56 5.01 0.24 -3.09
N HIS A 57 4.07 0.17 -4.01
CA HIS A 57 4.25 0.54 -5.41
C HIS A 57 3.51 1.85 -5.67
N THR A 58 4.10 2.72 -6.47
CA THR A 58 3.48 3.94 -6.96
C THR A 58 3.91 4.19 -8.39
N THR A 59 3.00 4.72 -9.19
CA THR A 59 3.27 5.04 -10.59
C THR A 59 3.27 6.55 -10.74
N ILE A 60 4.32 7.08 -11.38
CA ILE A 60 4.42 8.49 -11.71
C ILE A 60 4.21 8.69 -13.21
N GLU A 61 3.42 9.69 -13.54
CA GLU A 61 3.20 10.06 -14.92
C GLU A 61 4.29 11.03 -15.38
N ILE A 62 4.91 10.73 -16.51
CA ILE A 62 5.84 11.65 -17.19
C ILE A 62 5.40 11.87 -18.63
N SER A 63 5.73 13.03 -19.18
CA SER A 63 5.49 13.29 -20.61
C SER A 63 6.51 12.57 -21.50
N LEU A 64 6.13 12.31 -22.76
CA LEU A 64 7.06 11.78 -23.76
C LEU A 64 8.33 12.65 -23.92
N ALA A 65 8.21 13.97 -23.83
CA ALA A 65 9.37 14.87 -23.89
C ALA A 65 10.31 14.63 -22.69
N GLU A 66 9.74 14.54 -21.49
CA GLU A 66 10.47 14.25 -20.24
C GLU A 66 11.18 12.90 -20.27
N SER A 67 10.57 11.87 -20.88
CA SER A 67 11.21 10.56 -21.00
C SER A 67 12.47 10.60 -21.88
N ILE A 68 12.50 11.42 -22.93
CA ILE A 68 13.64 11.57 -23.85
C ILE A 68 14.76 12.42 -23.24
N VAL A 69 14.44 13.58 -22.65
CA VAL A 69 15.46 14.53 -22.15
C VAL A 69 15.88 14.29 -20.70
N GLY A 70 15.19 13.38 -20.00
CA GLY A 70 15.38 13.11 -18.58
C GLY A 70 14.48 14.02 -17.73
N TRP A 71 14.13 13.52 -16.54
CA TRP A 71 13.04 14.11 -15.76
C TRP A 71 13.33 14.10 -14.27
N ARG A 72 12.60 14.96 -13.56
CA ARG A 72 12.60 15.03 -12.10
C ARG A 72 11.17 15.25 -11.64
N LYS A 73 10.68 14.38 -10.76
CA LYS A 73 9.35 14.47 -10.15
C LYS A 73 9.46 14.39 -8.64
N GLU A 74 8.44 14.90 -7.97
CA GLU A 74 8.31 14.81 -6.52
C GLU A 74 7.18 13.85 -6.17
N VAL A 75 7.48 12.84 -5.36
CA VAL A 75 6.53 11.85 -4.89
C VAL A 75 6.31 12.05 -3.40
N ARG A 76 5.05 12.22 -2.97
CA ARG A 76 4.71 12.26 -1.55
C ARG A 76 4.65 10.85 -1.01
N THR A 77 5.54 10.51 -0.09
CA THR A 77 5.60 9.22 0.59
C THR A 77 4.41 9.01 1.54
N ILE A 78 4.16 7.76 1.95
CA ILE A 78 3.11 7.42 2.92
C ILE A 78 3.29 8.10 4.30
N CYS A 79 4.52 8.54 4.62
CA CYS A 79 4.81 9.30 5.84
C CYS A 79 4.66 10.81 5.68
N GLY A 80 4.19 11.30 4.52
CA GLY A 80 4.03 12.73 4.23
C GLY A 80 5.32 13.45 3.83
N ARG A 81 6.47 12.75 3.76
CA ARG A 81 7.73 13.33 3.25
C ARG A 81 7.69 13.44 1.74
N VAL A 82 8.34 14.46 1.19
CA VAL A 82 8.54 14.63 -0.25
C VAL A 82 9.83 13.94 -0.67
N LEU A 83 9.73 13.03 -1.63
CA LEU A 83 10.85 12.30 -2.20
C LEU A 83 11.09 12.79 -3.63
N LYS A 84 12.33 13.24 -3.90
CA LYS A 84 12.71 13.69 -5.24
C LYS A 84 13.22 12.50 -6.05
N VAL A 85 12.48 12.15 -7.09
CA VAL A 85 12.79 11.05 -8.01
C VAL A 85 13.31 11.66 -9.31
N LYS A 86 14.41 11.11 -9.83
CA LYS A 86 14.97 11.52 -11.11
C LYS A 86 15.20 10.29 -11.98
N GLY A 87 14.85 10.39 -13.26
CA GLY A 87 15.12 9.36 -14.25
C GLY A 87 16.16 9.80 -15.28
N PRO A 88 16.83 8.85 -15.94
CA PRO A 88 17.78 9.13 -17.00
C PRO A 88 17.07 9.60 -18.28
N ARG A 89 17.87 10.02 -19.27
CA ARG A 89 17.41 10.22 -20.64
C ARG A 89 16.98 8.87 -21.24
N ASN A 90 16.03 8.91 -22.17
CA ASN A 90 15.45 7.72 -22.81
C ASN A 90 14.84 6.72 -21.80
N THR A 91 14.07 7.24 -20.84
CA THR A 91 13.27 6.41 -19.91
C THR A 91 12.16 5.69 -20.68
N THR A 92 11.87 4.44 -20.33
CA THR A 92 10.78 3.63 -20.89
C THR A 92 9.77 3.25 -19.79
N ASP A 93 8.59 2.73 -20.14
CA ASP A 93 7.57 2.31 -19.16
C ASP A 93 8.01 1.12 -18.28
N MET A 94 9.07 0.42 -18.67
CA MET A 94 9.69 -0.62 -17.83
C MET A 94 10.65 -0.05 -16.78
N TRP A 95 10.85 1.28 -16.76
CA TRP A 95 11.74 1.89 -15.80
C TRP A 95 11.12 1.83 -14.41
N THR A 96 11.91 1.32 -13.47
CA THR A 96 11.56 1.27 -12.06
C THR A 96 12.75 1.69 -11.23
N THR A 97 12.46 2.28 -10.07
CA THR A 97 13.48 2.56 -9.06
C THR A 97 12.96 2.23 -7.67
N THR A 98 13.85 1.74 -6.82
CA THR A 98 13.51 1.32 -5.46
C THR A 98 14.15 2.27 -4.47
N PHE A 99 13.34 2.73 -3.53
CA PHE A 99 13.77 3.54 -2.39
C PHE A 99 13.69 2.70 -1.12
N PRO A 100 14.85 2.26 -0.59
CA PRO A 100 14.90 1.42 0.61
C PRO A 100 14.26 2.11 1.81
N ASP A 101 13.55 1.34 2.63
CA ASP A 101 12.91 1.79 3.89
C ASP A 101 11.80 2.84 3.76
N PHE A 102 11.31 3.13 2.54
CA PHE A 102 10.19 4.04 2.30
C PHE A 102 8.80 3.35 2.22
N GLY A 103 8.75 2.02 2.36
CA GLY A 103 7.52 1.23 2.40
C GLY A 103 6.84 1.22 3.78
N LEU A 104 6.08 0.17 4.11
CA LEU A 104 5.39 0.04 5.40
C LEU A 104 6.26 -0.66 6.45
N PRO A 105 6.00 -0.46 7.75
CA PRO A 105 6.63 -1.25 8.82
C PRO A 105 6.36 -2.75 8.61
N ARG A 106 7.34 -3.60 8.93
CA ARG A 106 7.15 -5.05 8.86
C ARG A 106 6.37 -5.53 10.08
N SER A 107 5.42 -6.45 9.89
CA SER A 107 4.64 -7.00 11.00
C SER A 107 5.49 -7.79 12.01
N SER A 108 6.62 -8.36 11.58
CA SER A 108 7.54 -9.11 12.44
C SER A 108 8.45 -8.22 13.27
N ASP A 109 8.89 -7.10 12.70
CA ASP A 109 9.76 -6.12 13.33
C ASP A 109 9.36 -4.72 12.86
N PRO A 110 8.56 -3.98 13.66
CA PRO A 110 8.08 -2.65 13.31
C PRO A 110 9.17 -1.58 13.20
N SER A 111 10.40 -1.87 13.63
CA SER A 111 11.55 -0.96 13.45
C SER A 111 12.06 -0.97 12.01
N LYS A 112 11.83 -2.08 11.29
CA LYS A 112 12.21 -2.25 9.88
C LYS A 112 11.05 -1.94 8.97
N ARG A 113 11.36 -1.44 7.78
CA ARG A 113 10.36 -1.12 6.76
C ARG A 113 10.58 -1.97 5.51
N GLY A 114 9.56 -2.04 4.68
CA GLY A 114 9.74 -2.40 3.28
C GLY A 114 10.17 -1.19 2.47
N ASP A 115 10.12 -1.34 1.16
CA ASP A 115 10.64 -0.36 0.21
C ASP A 115 9.50 0.32 -0.55
N LEU A 116 9.79 1.48 -1.11
CA LEU A 116 8.93 2.13 -2.09
C LEU A 116 9.48 1.87 -3.49
N ILE A 117 8.70 1.20 -4.31
CA ILE A 117 8.97 0.97 -5.73
C ILE A 117 8.22 2.06 -6.49
N VAL A 118 8.95 2.82 -7.32
CA VAL A 118 8.40 3.85 -8.18
C VAL A 118 8.53 3.38 -9.62
N GLU A 119 7.39 3.29 -10.30
CA GLU A 119 7.27 2.94 -11.71
C GLU A 119 6.87 4.19 -12.51
N VAL A 120 7.11 4.18 -13.81
CA VAL A 120 6.83 5.30 -14.70
C VAL A 120 5.76 4.90 -15.71
N ASP A 121 4.80 5.79 -15.92
CA ASP A 121 3.84 5.73 -17.02
C ASP A 121 4.06 6.93 -17.95
N ILE A 122 4.44 6.68 -19.21
CA ILE A 122 4.71 7.73 -20.18
C ILE A 122 3.41 8.12 -20.89
N LYS A 123 2.92 9.33 -20.61
CA LYS A 123 1.79 9.92 -21.35
C LYS A 123 2.30 10.58 -22.63
N GLY A 124 2.01 9.94 -23.76
CA GLY A 124 2.18 10.49 -25.11
C GLY A 124 0.84 10.88 -25.74
N PRO A 125 0.82 11.78 -26.76
CA PRO A 125 -0.40 12.19 -27.45
C PRO A 125 -1.14 11.01 -28.13
N ASP A 126 -0.43 9.95 -28.52
CA ASP A 126 -0.98 8.72 -29.11
C ASP A 126 -0.79 7.47 -28.23
N HIS A 127 -0.35 7.63 -26.98
CA HIS A 127 -0.16 6.50 -26.08
C HIS A 127 -1.31 6.41 -25.08
N PRO A 128 -2.27 5.48 -25.26
CA PRO A 128 -3.20 5.17 -24.18
C PRO A 128 -2.36 4.56 -23.07
N GLY A 129 -2.14 5.32 -21.99
CA GLY A 129 -1.41 4.83 -20.82
C GLY A 129 -1.92 3.44 -20.43
N VAL A 130 -1.00 2.54 -20.11
CA VAL A 130 -1.26 1.13 -19.84
C VAL A 130 -2.45 0.99 -18.87
N ALA A 131 -3.49 0.29 -19.35
CA ALA A 131 -4.74 0.01 -18.64
C ALA A 131 -4.59 -1.14 -17.63
#